data_AF-A0A351KRN1-F1
#
_entry.id   AF-A0A351KRN1-F1
#
_cell.length_a   1.000
_cell.length_b   1.000
_cell.length_c   1.000
_cell.angle_alpha   90.00
_cell.angle_beta   90.00
_cell.angle_gamma   90.00
#
_symmetry.space_group_name_H-M   'P 1'
#
loop_
_entity.id
_entity.type
_entity.pdbx_description
1 polymer ?
#
loop_
_entity_poly.entity_id
_entity_poly.type
_entity_poly.pdbx_seq_one_letter_code
_entity_poly.pdbx_strand_id
1 'polypeptide(L)'
;TRFPIGISFPAGSGLVAFAAATGVMPLDMPESVLVRFKGTMQPGITLRDLVHAIPYAALQRGLLTVEKKGKKNIFNGRILEIEGLPDLKVEQAFELADASAERSAAACTVRLNKAPVQEYLTSNISLLGWMIREGYGDARTLQRRIEAMAAWLAKPELLEPDHDAEYAEIIEIDLDTICEPLLCCPNDPDDVKPLSEVAGTAIDEVFLGSCMTNIGHFRAAGHILEGHSQQVPGKLWIVPPTRMDQAELTSEGFYGIFGKAGARTEVPGCSLCMGNQARTAEGATVVSTSTRNFPNRMGANTQVFLASAELASVCSVLGKIPTPTEYATFMTGLAPKAKETYRYMNFDQMQAYSPAEA
;
A
#
# COMPACT_ATOMS: atom_id res chain seq x y z
N THR A 1 -7.18 -0.27 -9.90
CA THR A 1 -7.88 -1.41 -9.31
C THR A 1 -7.03 -2.64 -9.45
N ARG A 2 -6.49 -3.15 -8.35
CA ARG A 2 -5.64 -4.34 -8.34
C ARG A 2 -6.14 -5.21 -7.20
N PHE A 3 -6.57 -6.42 -7.48
CA PHE A 3 -7.16 -7.26 -6.43
C PHE A 3 -6.04 -7.98 -5.69
N PRO A 4 -6.04 -7.99 -4.35
CA PRO A 4 -5.07 -8.76 -3.58
C PRO A 4 -5.42 -10.26 -3.53
N ILE A 5 -6.66 -10.62 -3.86
CA ILE A 5 -7.15 -11.99 -4.03
C ILE A 5 -7.88 -12.11 -5.37
N GLY A 6 -7.55 -13.13 -6.16
CA GLY A 6 -7.97 -13.23 -7.55
C GLY A 6 -7.15 -12.34 -8.48
N ILE A 7 -7.78 -11.78 -9.51
CA ILE A 7 -7.12 -10.90 -10.49
C ILE A 7 -8.10 -9.84 -11.01
N SER A 8 -7.60 -8.65 -11.33
CA SER A 8 -8.37 -7.60 -12.01
C SER A 8 -7.56 -6.90 -13.09
N PHE A 9 -8.26 -6.56 -14.18
CA PHE A 9 -7.75 -5.77 -15.30
C PHE A 9 -8.44 -4.40 -15.28
N PRO A 10 -7.76 -3.32 -14.84
CA PRO A 10 -8.28 -1.97 -14.92
C PRO A 10 -8.63 -1.60 -16.35
N ALA A 11 -9.72 -0.85 -16.51
CA ALA A 11 -10.15 -0.37 -17.80
C ALA A 11 -10.74 1.04 -17.73
N GLY A 12 -10.84 1.68 -18.89
CA GLY A 12 -11.58 2.93 -19.05
C GLY A 12 -13.08 2.74 -18.85
N SER A 13 -13.80 3.85 -18.62
CA SER A 13 -15.23 3.84 -18.29
C SER A 13 -16.11 3.09 -19.30
N GLY A 14 -15.79 3.15 -20.59
CA GLY A 14 -16.54 2.43 -21.64
C GLY A 14 -16.51 0.90 -21.46
N LEU A 15 -15.33 0.33 -21.21
CA LEU A 15 -15.20 -1.12 -21.00
C LEU A 15 -15.77 -1.55 -19.65
N VAL A 16 -15.65 -0.69 -18.63
CA VAL A 16 -16.30 -0.92 -17.32
C VAL A 16 -17.82 -0.96 -17.47
N ALA A 17 -18.41 -0.04 -18.24
CA ALA A 17 -19.85 -0.02 -18.49
C ALA A 17 -20.31 -1.31 -19.22
N PHE A 18 -19.55 -1.75 -20.22
CA PHE A 18 -19.82 -3.02 -20.91
C PHE A 18 -19.78 -4.21 -19.94
N ALA A 19 -18.72 -4.30 -19.12
CA ALA A 19 -18.56 -5.40 -18.18
C ALA A 19 -19.63 -5.41 -17.09
N ALA A 20 -20.00 -4.25 -16.57
CA ALA A 20 -21.07 -4.11 -15.59
C ALA A 20 -22.45 -4.49 -16.18
N ALA A 21 -22.71 -4.17 -17.44
CA ALA A 21 -23.98 -4.45 -18.10
C ALA A 21 -24.14 -5.93 -18.50
N THR A 22 -23.05 -6.57 -18.93
CA THR A 22 -23.10 -7.92 -19.53
C THR A 22 -22.60 -9.02 -18.61
N GLY A 23 -21.85 -8.68 -17.56
CA GLY A 23 -21.20 -9.65 -16.67
C GLY A 23 -19.95 -10.30 -17.27
N VAL A 24 -19.46 -9.83 -18.42
CA VAL A 24 -18.26 -10.35 -19.11
C VAL A 24 -17.36 -9.24 -19.63
N MET A 25 -16.09 -9.52 -19.87
CA MET A 25 -15.12 -8.54 -20.36
C MET A 25 -14.24 -9.17 -21.45
N PRO A 26 -14.09 -8.53 -22.64
CA PRO A 26 -13.11 -8.97 -23.63
C PRO A 26 -11.69 -8.79 -23.10
N LEU A 27 -10.83 -9.77 -23.36
CA LEU A 27 -9.45 -9.79 -22.92
C LEU A 27 -8.59 -10.55 -23.92
N ASP A 28 -7.60 -9.86 -24.49
CA ASP A 28 -6.45 -10.52 -25.10
C ASP A 28 -5.46 -10.86 -23.99
N MET A 29 -5.25 -12.15 -23.73
CA MET A 29 -4.51 -12.60 -22.57
C MET A 29 -3.03 -12.16 -22.65
N PRO A 30 -2.55 -11.34 -21.72
CA PRO A 30 -1.15 -10.92 -21.73
C PRO A 30 -0.20 -12.01 -21.27
N GLU A 31 1.06 -11.92 -21.69
CA GLU A 31 2.16 -12.70 -21.11
C GLU A 31 2.40 -12.30 -19.64
N SER A 32 3.06 -13.17 -18.88
CA SER A 32 3.37 -12.96 -17.47
C SER A 32 4.85 -12.72 -17.19
N VAL A 33 5.14 -11.95 -16.13
CA VAL A 33 6.46 -11.80 -15.51
C VAL A 33 6.35 -12.24 -14.07
N LEU A 34 7.19 -13.19 -13.66
CA LEU A 34 7.23 -13.67 -12.29
C LEU A 34 8.23 -12.85 -11.46
N VAL A 35 7.81 -12.38 -10.30
CA VAL A 35 8.68 -11.85 -9.25
C VAL A 35 8.62 -12.78 -8.05
N ARG A 36 9.77 -13.30 -7.63
CA ARG A 36 9.88 -14.23 -6.50
C ARG A 36 10.79 -13.64 -5.43
N PHE A 37 10.24 -13.40 -4.25
CA PHE A 37 11.02 -13.04 -3.07
C PHE A 37 11.57 -14.29 -2.38
N LYS A 38 12.80 -14.23 -1.86
CA LYS A 38 13.43 -15.27 -1.05
C LYS A 38 14.27 -14.65 0.07
N GLY A 39 14.55 -15.40 1.14
CA GLY A 39 15.34 -14.92 2.28
C GLY A 39 14.48 -14.30 3.38
N THR A 40 15.08 -13.46 4.22
CA THR A 40 14.43 -12.85 5.38
C THR A 40 14.43 -11.33 5.29
N MET A 41 13.29 -10.71 5.64
CA MET A 41 13.21 -9.25 5.71
C MET A 41 14.15 -8.70 6.78
N GLN A 42 15.03 -7.78 6.39
CA GLN A 42 16.03 -7.21 7.29
C GLN A 42 15.42 -6.22 8.29
N PRO A 43 16.07 -5.98 9.45
CA PRO A 43 15.55 -5.06 10.46
C PRO A 43 15.28 -3.66 9.91
N GLY A 44 14.09 -3.13 10.18
CA GLY A 44 13.67 -1.80 9.71
C GLY A 44 13.19 -1.75 8.27
N ILE A 45 13.33 -2.82 7.48
CA ILE A 45 12.73 -2.90 6.14
C ILE A 45 11.24 -3.18 6.27
N THR A 46 10.46 -2.51 5.43
CA THR A 46 9.00 -2.61 5.40
C THR A 46 8.53 -3.27 4.11
N LEU A 47 7.25 -3.66 4.05
CA LEU A 47 6.67 -4.19 2.82
C LEU A 47 6.71 -3.17 1.66
N ARG A 48 6.61 -1.88 1.98
CA ARG A 48 6.71 -0.82 0.98
C ARG A 48 8.10 -0.72 0.35
N ASP A 49 9.15 -1.09 1.08
CA ASP A 49 10.50 -1.19 0.51
C ASP A 49 10.59 -2.36 -0.48
N LEU A 50 9.90 -3.48 -0.22
CA LEU A 50 9.81 -4.61 -1.15
C LEU A 50 9.01 -4.24 -2.41
N VAL A 51 7.99 -3.40 -2.29
CA VAL A 51 7.29 -2.81 -3.45
C VAL A 51 8.29 -2.06 -4.35
N HIS A 52 9.14 -1.22 -3.76
CA HIS A 52 10.16 -0.47 -4.49
C HIS A 52 11.35 -1.35 -4.92
N ALA A 53 11.59 -2.49 -4.28
CA ALA A 53 12.61 -3.46 -4.68
C ALA A 53 12.35 -4.07 -6.06
N ILE A 54 11.08 -4.17 -6.48
CA ILE A 54 10.72 -4.71 -7.81
C ILE A 54 11.30 -3.86 -8.95
N PRO A 55 10.98 -2.55 -9.07
CA PRO A 55 11.63 -1.70 -10.07
C PRO A 55 13.13 -1.59 -9.85
N TYR A 56 13.61 -1.56 -8.60
CA TYR A 56 15.04 -1.49 -8.31
C TYR A 56 15.80 -2.69 -8.90
N ALA A 57 15.35 -3.92 -8.65
CA ALA A 57 15.94 -5.13 -9.22
C ALA A 57 15.87 -5.15 -10.76
N ALA A 58 14.76 -4.67 -11.34
CA ALA A 58 14.62 -4.57 -12.79
C ALA A 58 15.59 -3.55 -13.41
N LEU A 59 15.85 -2.42 -12.73
CA LEU A 59 16.86 -1.43 -13.14
C LEU A 59 18.27 -2.04 -13.12
N GLN A 60 18.64 -2.72 -12.03
CA GLN A 60 19.97 -3.36 -11.91
C GLN A 60 20.22 -4.43 -12.98
N ARG A 61 19.15 -5.09 -13.45
CA ARG A 61 19.21 -6.09 -14.52
C ARG A 61 19.07 -5.50 -15.94
N GLY A 62 18.85 -4.19 -16.08
CA GLY A 62 18.62 -3.53 -17.38
C GLY A 62 17.29 -3.90 -18.05
N LEU A 63 16.35 -4.46 -17.29
CA LEU A 63 14.98 -4.82 -17.71
C LEU A 63 14.01 -3.64 -17.63
N LEU A 64 14.41 -2.60 -16.89
CA LEU A 64 13.71 -1.33 -16.75
C LEU A 64 14.71 -0.19 -16.97
N THR A 65 14.27 0.92 -17.54
CA THR A 65 15.06 2.16 -17.65
C THR A 65 14.23 3.37 -17.21
N VAL A 66 14.89 4.34 -16.57
CA VAL A 66 14.26 5.62 -16.17
C VAL A 66 14.06 6.55 -17.37
N GLU A 67 15.03 6.60 -18.28
CA GLU A 67 14.99 7.43 -19.50
C GLU A 67 13.70 7.18 -20.30
N LYS A 68 13.00 8.26 -20.67
CA LYS A 68 11.70 8.16 -21.35
C LYS A 68 11.88 7.79 -22.83
N LYS A 69 12.92 8.31 -23.49
CA LYS A 69 13.17 8.01 -24.91
C LYS A 69 13.71 6.59 -25.05
N GLY A 70 12.96 5.71 -25.72
CA GLY A 70 13.36 4.31 -25.91
C GLY A 70 13.26 3.47 -24.64
N LYS A 71 12.34 3.84 -23.73
CA LYS A 71 12.18 3.20 -22.43
C LYS A 71 12.01 1.68 -22.53
N LYS A 72 12.85 0.94 -21.81
CA LYS A 72 12.65 -0.48 -21.53
C LYS A 72 11.80 -0.62 -20.28
N ASN A 73 10.79 -1.47 -20.34
CA ASN A 73 9.99 -1.83 -19.19
C ASN A 73 9.43 -3.24 -19.40
N ILE A 74 10.08 -4.23 -18.77
CA ILE A 74 9.68 -5.64 -18.86
C ILE A 74 8.23 -5.88 -18.44
N PHE A 75 7.68 -5.07 -17.53
CA PHE A 75 6.34 -5.24 -16.99
C PHE A 75 5.23 -4.66 -17.88
N ASN A 76 5.57 -3.79 -18.83
CA ASN A 76 4.60 -3.02 -19.60
C ASN A 76 3.64 -3.93 -20.37
N GLY A 77 2.34 -3.83 -20.08
CA GLY A 77 1.29 -4.60 -20.74
C GLY A 77 1.20 -6.07 -20.30
N ARG A 78 2.07 -6.54 -19.41
CA ARG A 78 2.11 -7.94 -18.93
C ARG A 78 1.37 -8.11 -17.61
N ILE A 79 1.11 -9.36 -17.22
CA ILE A 79 0.65 -9.68 -15.86
C ILE A 79 1.88 -9.76 -14.95
N LEU A 80 1.85 -9.03 -13.83
CA LEU A 80 2.85 -9.17 -12.76
C LEU A 80 2.40 -10.25 -11.78
N GLU A 81 3.13 -11.35 -11.71
CA GLU A 81 2.85 -12.43 -10.76
C GLU A 81 3.87 -12.40 -9.62
N ILE A 82 3.41 -12.43 -8.37
CA ILE A 82 4.28 -12.26 -7.21
C ILE A 82 4.15 -13.47 -6.28
N GLU A 83 5.28 -14.04 -5.85
CA GLU A 83 5.34 -15.10 -4.85
C GLU A 83 6.53 -14.96 -3.89
N GLY A 84 6.59 -15.85 -2.89
CA GLY A 84 7.65 -15.87 -1.86
C GLY A 84 7.26 -15.24 -0.53
N LEU A 85 6.05 -14.66 -0.43
CA LEU A 85 5.51 -14.02 0.78
C LEU A 85 4.09 -14.52 1.09
N PRO A 86 3.86 -15.83 1.26
CA PRO A 86 2.51 -16.40 1.23
C PRO A 86 1.67 -16.08 2.47
N ASP A 87 2.29 -15.66 3.57
CA ASP A 87 1.63 -15.41 4.85
C ASP A 87 1.32 -13.93 5.12
N LEU A 88 1.47 -13.05 4.11
CA LEU A 88 1.01 -11.67 4.20
C LEU A 88 -0.50 -11.62 4.45
N LYS A 89 -0.94 -10.65 5.26
CA LYS A 89 -2.37 -10.29 5.33
C LYS A 89 -2.84 -9.80 3.96
N VAL A 90 -4.15 -9.88 3.71
CA VAL A 90 -4.69 -9.50 2.38
C VAL A 90 -4.49 -8.01 2.12
N GLU A 91 -4.62 -7.15 3.13
CA GLU A 91 -4.33 -5.71 3.00
C GLU A 91 -2.84 -5.43 2.75
N GLN A 92 -1.93 -6.29 3.24
CA GLN A 92 -0.50 -6.19 2.94
C GLN A 92 -0.22 -6.62 1.49
N ALA A 93 -0.79 -7.73 1.04
CA ALA A 93 -0.69 -8.18 -0.35
C ALA A 93 -1.20 -7.11 -1.34
N PHE A 94 -2.17 -6.29 -0.92
CA PHE A 94 -2.63 -5.15 -1.70
C PHE A 94 -1.54 -4.10 -1.95
N GLU A 95 -0.59 -3.87 -1.03
CA GLU A 95 0.52 -2.92 -1.26
C GLU A 95 1.37 -3.35 -2.47
N LEU A 96 1.64 -4.65 -2.62
CA LEU A 96 2.33 -5.21 -3.80
C LEU A 96 1.45 -5.12 -5.05
N ALA A 97 0.19 -5.56 -4.94
CA ALA A 97 -0.70 -5.61 -6.08
C ALA A 97 -1.02 -4.22 -6.64
N ASP A 98 -1.27 -3.22 -5.79
CA ASP A 98 -1.66 -1.86 -6.18
C ASP A 98 -0.55 -1.18 -7.00
N ALA A 99 0.69 -1.27 -6.52
CA ALA A 99 1.87 -0.68 -7.16
C ALA A 99 2.23 -1.29 -8.53
N SER A 100 1.64 -2.44 -8.90
CA SER A 100 1.74 -2.97 -10.27
C SER A 100 1.23 -1.99 -11.33
N ALA A 101 0.33 -1.06 -10.95
CA ALA A 101 -0.13 0.00 -11.83
C ALA A 101 1.02 0.90 -12.30
N GLU A 102 1.94 1.25 -11.41
CA GLU A 102 3.09 2.09 -11.73
C GLU A 102 4.14 1.34 -12.56
N ARG A 103 4.11 0.01 -12.57
CA ARG A 103 4.90 -0.82 -13.50
C ARG A 103 4.33 -0.85 -14.91
N SER A 104 3.18 -0.22 -15.16
CA SER A 104 2.40 -0.36 -16.40
C SER A 104 1.95 -1.80 -16.68
N ALA A 105 1.83 -2.63 -15.64
CA ALA A 105 1.31 -3.99 -15.78
C ALA A 105 -0.18 -3.98 -16.14
N ALA A 106 -0.63 -4.93 -16.95
CA ALA A 106 -2.03 -5.10 -17.30
C ALA A 106 -2.85 -5.60 -16.10
N ALA A 107 -2.29 -6.52 -15.31
CA ALA A 107 -2.88 -7.06 -14.09
C ALA A 107 -1.78 -7.48 -13.09
N CYS A 108 -2.20 -7.86 -11.89
CA CYS A 108 -1.32 -8.42 -10.88
C CYS A 108 -2.00 -9.58 -10.16
N THR A 109 -1.21 -10.56 -9.74
CA THR A 109 -1.61 -11.58 -8.77
C THR A 109 -0.52 -11.73 -7.70
N VAL A 110 -0.92 -12.10 -6.49
CA VAL A 110 -0.04 -12.36 -5.35
C VAL A 110 -0.40 -13.71 -4.76
N ARG A 111 0.55 -14.64 -4.71
CA ARG A 111 0.33 -15.98 -4.17
C ARG A 111 0.30 -15.93 -2.64
N LEU A 112 -0.87 -16.22 -2.07
CA LEU A 112 -1.10 -16.27 -0.62
C LEU A 112 -1.54 -17.66 -0.17
N ASN A 113 -1.26 -17.97 1.10
CA ASN A 113 -1.82 -19.12 1.80
C ASN A 113 -3.31 -18.89 2.14
N LYS A 114 -4.01 -19.99 2.46
CA LYS A 114 -5.44 -19.95 2.78
C LYS A 114 -5.75 -19.15 4.05
N ALA A 115 -4.90 -19.23 5.07
CA ALA A 115 -5.20 -18.66 6.38
C ALA A 115 -5.42 -17.14 6.36
N PRO A 116 -4.55 -16.31 5.75
CA PRO A 116 -4.83 -14.87 5.60
C PRO A 116 -6.12 -14.56 4.83
N VAL A 117 -6.45 -15.36 3.81
CA VAL A 117 -7.68 -15.18 3.02
C VAL A 117 -8.91 -15.52 3.86
N GLN A 118 -8.87 -16.60 4.64
CA GLN A 118 -9.97 -16.99 5.53
C GLN A 118 -10.23 -15.94 6.62
N GLU A 119 -9.18 -15.41 7.23
CA GLU A 119 -9.28 -14.30 8.19
C GLU A 119 -9.95 -13.08 7.56
N TYR A 120 -9.46 -12.65 6.39
CA TYR A 120 -9.99 -11.49 5.68
C TYR A 120 -11.48 -11.66 5.29
N LEU A 121 -11.86 -12.83 4.78
CA LEU A 121 -13.25 -13.09 4.40
C LEU A 121 -14.18 -13.19 5.62
N THR A 122 -13.71 -13.76 6.73
CA THR A 122 -14.47 -13.83 7.99
C THR A 122 -14.79 -12.43 8.49
N SER A 123 -13.79 -11.54 8.51
CA SER A 123 -13.98 -10.14 8.87
C SER A 123 -14.93 -9.41 7.92
N ASN A 124 -14.77 -9.61 6.61
CA ASN A 124 -15.58 -8.92 5.59
C ASN A 124 -17.06 -9.34 5.61
N ILE A 125 -17.37 -10.59 5.98
CA ILE A 125 -18.77 -11.01 6.17
C ILE A 125 -19.45 -10.16 7.25
N SER A 126 -18.78 -9.94 8.38
CA SER A 126 -19.28 -9.09 9.46
C SER A 126 -19.46 -7.63 9.01
N LEU A 127 -18.48 -7.09 8.27
CA LEU A 127 -18.58 -5.74 7.71
C LEU A 127 -19.75 -5.59 6.75
N LEU A 128 -19.92 -6.51 5.78
CA LEU A 128 -21.02 -6.46 4.82
C LEU A 128 -22.38 -6.62 5.51
N GLY A 129 -22.47 -7.50 6.51
CA GLY A 129 -23.66 -7.67 7.32
C GLY A 129 -24.01 -6.40 8.09
N TRP A 130 -23.00 -5.71 8.64
CA TRP A 130 -23.19 -4.41 9.27
C TRP A 130 -23.60 -3.32 8.27
N MET A 131 -23.02 -3.28 7.07
CA MET A 131 -23.44 -2.33 6.02
C MET A 131 -24.92 -2.49 5.65
N ILE A 132 -25.43 -3.73 5.59
CA ILE A 132 -26.87 -3.97 5.39
C ILE A 132 -27.69 -3.35 6.53
N ARG A 133 -27.29 -3.53 7.79
CA ARG A 133 -27.98 -2.96 8.96
C ARG A 133 -27.95 -1.43 8.97
N GLU A 134 -26.86 -0.83 8.50
CA GLU A 134 -26.69 0.62 8.36
C GLU A 134 -27.42 1.20 7.13
N GLY A 135 -28.14 0.38 6.35
CA GLY A 135 -28.94 0.85 5.22
C GLY A 135 -28.13 1.18 3.96
N TYR A 136 -26.96 0.55 3.77
CA TYR A 136 -26.20 0.70 2.53
C TYR A 136 -26.97 0.14 1.32
N GLY A 137 -26.69 0.70 0.14
CA GLY A 137 -27.43 0.42 -1.10
C GLY A 137 -27.45 -1.05 -1.52
N ASP A 138 -28.60 -1.50 -2.03
CA ASP A 138 -28.90 -2.86 -2.52
C ASP A 138 -28.45 -4.00 -1.59
N ALA A 139 -29.22 -4.19 -0.51
CA ALA A 139 -29.02 -5.27 0.45
C ALA A 139 -29.01 -6.67 -0.19
N ARG A 140 -29.73 -6.90 -1.30
CA ARG A 140 -29.74 -8.22 -1.97
C ARG A 140 -28.37 -8.52 -2.58
N THR A 141 -27.72 -7.53 -3.16
CA THR A 141 -26.38 -7.67 -3.73
C THR A 141 -25.34 -7.93 -2.63
N LEU A 142 -25.40 -7.21 -1.52
CA LEU A 142 -24.52 -7.45 -0.36
C LEU A 142 -24.72 -8.86 0.23
N GLN A 143 -25.98 -9.27 0.40
CA GLN A 143 -26.34 -10.59 0.94
C GLN A 143 -25.81 -11.74 0.06
N ARG A 144 -25.97 -11.65 -1.27
CA ARG A 144 -25.39 -12.66 -2.19
C ARG A 144 -23.87 -12.75 -2.07
N ARG A 145 -23.18 -11.63 -1.84
CA ARG A 145 -21.72 -11.63 -1.65
C ARG A 145 -21.34 -12.31 -0.34
N ILE A 146 -22.07 -12.04 0.75
CA ILE A 146 -21.88 -12.70 2.04
C ILE A 146 -22.02 -14.23 1.89
N GLU A 147 -23.07 -14.69 1.20
CA GLU A 147 -23.31 -16.11 0.95
C GLU A 147 -22.18 -16.75 0.15
N ALA A 148 -21.67 -16.08 -0.89
CA ALA A 148 -20.56 -16.56 -1.69
C ALA A 148 -19.24 -16.66 -0.87
N MET A 149 -18.98 -15.68 0.00
CA MET A 149 -17.82 -15.72 0.91
C MET A 149 -17.94 -16.88 1.91
N ALA A 150 -19.13 -17.07 2.51
CA ALA A 150 -19.39 -18.16 3.44
C ALA A 150 -19.26 -19.54 2.76
N ALA A 151 -19.74 -19.67 1.51
CA ALA A 151 -19.60 -20.89 0.72
C ALA A 151 -18.13 -21.23 0.44
N TRP A 152 -17.29 -20.23 0.10
CA TRP A 152 -15.85 -20.45 -0.05
C TRP A 152 -15.18 -20.83 1.28
N LEU A 153 -15.55 -20.19 2.40
CA LEU A 153 -15.02 -20.53 3.73
C LEU A 153 -15.36 -21.97 4.15
N ALA A 154 -16.51 -22.51 3.72
CA ALA A 154 -16.89 -23.89 3.98
C ALA A 154 -16.05 -24.92 3.20
N LYS A 155 -15.44 -24.50 2.07
CA LYS A 155 -14.57 -25.34 1.23
C LYS A 155 -13.41 -24.49 0.65
N PRO A 156 -12.41 -24.14 1.46
CA PRO A 156 -11.38 -23.17 1.07
C PRO A 156 -10.42 -23.80 0.07
N GLU A 157 -10.63 -23.49 -1.21
CA GLU A 157 -9.81 -23.91 -2.34
C GLU A 157 -9.17 -22.67 -2.99
N LEU A 158 -7.86 -22.75 -3.21
CA LEU A 158 -7.08 -21.76 -3.94
C LEU A 158 -6.45 -22.44 -5.16
N LEU A 159 -6.38 -21.70 -6.25
CA LEU A 159 -5.60 -22.12 -7.41
C LEU A 159 -4.11 -21.92 -7.13
N GLU A 160 -3.27 -22.74 -7.75
CA GLU A 160 -1.81 -22.63 -7.70
C GLU A 160 -1.26 -22.68 -9.13
N PRO A 161 -0.16 -21.96 -9.43
CA PRO A 161 0.51 -22.12 -10.72
C PRO A 161 1.06 -23.53 -10.85
N ASP A 162 0.95 -24.11 -12.04
CA ASP A 162 1.59 -25.38 -12.35
C ASP A 162 3.12 -25.23 -12.27
N HIS A 163 3.82 -26.32 -11.95
CA HIS A 163 5.27 -26.31 -11.75
C HIS A 163 6.07 -25.93 -13.02
N ASP A 164 5.45 -26.10 -14.18
CA ASP A 164 5.96 -25.89 -15.53
C ASP A 164 5.34 -24.66 -16.21
N ALA A 165 4.74 -23.76 -15.43
CA ALA A 165 4.26 -22.47 -15.94
C ALA A 165 5.42 -21.67 -16.58
N GLU A 166 5.20 -21.21 -17.81
CA GLU A 166 6.16 -20.41 -18.56
C GLU A 166 5.95 -18.91 -18.30
N TYR A 167 7.06 -18.19 -18.10
CA TYR A 167 7.07 -16.75 -17.89
C TYR A 167 7.99 -16.09 -18.90
N ALA A 168 7.64 -14.89 -19.32
CA ALA A 168 8.50 -14.12 -20.22
C ALA A 168 9.79 -13.65 -19.56
N GLU A 169 9.76 -13.47 -18.23
CA GLU A 169 10.93 -13.18 -17.40
C GLU A 169 10.65 -13.62 -15.96
N ILE A 170 11.70 -14.03 -15.24
CA ILE A 170 11.67 -14.36 -13.82
C ILE A 170 12.65 -13.46 -13.08
N ILE A 171 12.14 -12.68 -12.13
CA ILE A 171 12.92 -11.78 -11.28
C ILE A 171 12.95 -12.32 -9.86
N GLU A 172 14.07 -12.92 -9.49
CA GLU A 172 14.33 -13.29 -8.10
C GLU A 172 14.89 -12.10 -7.32
N ILE A 173 14.30 -11.82 -6.16
CA ILE A 173 14.71 -10.76 -5.24
C ILE A 173 15.09 -11.40 -3.91
N ASP A 174 16.36 -11.28 -3.53
CA ASP A 174 16.87 -11.77 -2.25
C ASP A 174 16.69 -10.70 -1.17
N LEU A 175 15.77 -10.96 -0.23
CA LEU A 175 15.43 -10.07 0.87
C LEU A 175 16.63 -9.80 1.78
N ASP A 176 17.59 -10.72 1.87
CA ASP A 176 18.79 -10.54 2.69
C ASP A 176 19.73 -9.47 2.14
N THR A 177 19.54 -9.05 0.88
CA THR A 177 20.34 -8.00 0.23
C THR A 177 19.73 -6.59 0.36
N ILE A 178 18.47 -6.50 0.81
CA ILE A 178 17.79 -5.21 1.01
C ILE A 178 18.08 -4.75 2.43
N CYS A 179 19.18 -4.02 2.62
CA CYS A 179 19.68 -3.64 3.95
C CYS A 179 19.35 -2.20 4.36
N GLU A 180 18.72 -1.42 3.47
CA GLU A 180 18.23 -0.08 3.77
C GLU A 180 16.95 0.22 2.98
N PRO A 181 16.12 1.17 3.43
CA PRO A 181 14.88 1.55 2.74
C PRO A 181 15.12 1.97 1.29
N LEU A 182 14.13 1.71 0.44
CA LEU A 182 14.15 2.07 -0.97
C LEU A 182 13.07 3.14 -1.23
N LEU A 183 13.42 4.19 -1.97
CA LEU A 183 12.51 5.29 -2.27
C LEU A 183 12.42 5.52 -3.77
N CYS A 184 11.23 5.88 -4.27
CA CYS A 184 11.13 6.49 -5.60
C CYS A 184 11.53 7.96 -5.49
N CYS A 185 12.53 8.37 -6.27
CA CYS A 185 13.03 9.72 -6.39
C CYS A 185 12.03 10.64 -7.09
N PRO A 186 12.16 11.97 -6.95
CA PRO A 186 11.19 12.93 -7.44
C PRO A 186 10.79 12.73 -8.89
N ASN A 187 9.49 12.70 -9.12
CA ASN A 187 8.85 12.82 -10.44
C ASN A 187 8.91 11.59 -11.36
N ASP A 188 9.43 10.46 -10.88
CA ASP A 188 9.32 9.17 -11.59
C ASP A 188 9.16 7.99 -10.62
N PRO A 189 8.04 7.25 -10.65
CA PRO A 189 7.87 6.07 -9.78
C PRO A 189 8.79 4.91 -10.18
N ASP A 190 9.49 5.00 -11.32
CA ASP A 190 10.53 4.05 -11.74
C ASP A 190 11.91 4.37 -11.18
N ASP A 191 12.21 5.61 -10.80
CA ASP A 191 13.55 6.02 -10.36
C ASP A 191 13.75 5.66 -8.88
N VAL A 192 14.16 4.43 -8.60
CA VAL A 192 14.33 3.94 -7.22
C VAL A 192 15.79 4.01 -6.78
N LYS A 193 16.01 4.56 -5.58
CA LYS A 193 17.32 4.63 -4.94
C LYS A 193 17.27 4.17 -3.48
N PRO A 194 18.39 3.64 -2.96
CA PRO A 194 18.56 3.41 -1.53
C PRO A 194 18.56 4.72 -0.75
N LEU A 195 18.11 4.64 0.51
CA LEU A 195 18.03 5.75 1.45
C LEU A 195 19.33 6.57 1.52
N SER A 196 20.47 5.88 1.57
CA SER A 196 21.81 6.47 1.68
C SER A 196 22.13 7.45 0.55
N GLU A 197 21.61 7.24 -0.66
CA GLU A 197 21.86 8.11 -1.82
C GLU A 197 21.05 9.42 -1.79
N VAL A 198 19.98 9.46 -1.00
CA VAL A 198 19.05 10.62 -0.93
C VAL A 198 18.97 11.24 0.48
N ALA A 199 19.73 10.70 1.44
CA ALA A 199 19.81 11.17 2.80
C ALA A 199 20.24 12.64 2.89
N GLY A 200 19.69 13.37 3.85
CA GLY A 200 19.97 14.79 4.06
C GLY A 200 19.12 15.74 3.22
N THR A 201 18.35 15.24 2.25
CA THR A 201 17.39 16.06 1.49
C THR A 201 16.38 16.70 2.43
N ALA A 202 16.28 18.03 2.43
CA ALA A 202 15.31 18.77 3.25
C ALA A 202 13.87 18.48 2.79
N ILE A 203 12.96 18.32 3.75
CA ILE A 203 11.56 17.98 3.50
C ILE A 203 10.66 19.09 4.06
N ASP A 204 9.80 19.63 3.19
CA ASP A 204 8.85 20.70 3.53
C ASP A 204 7.52 20.12 4.01
N GLU A 205 7.04 19.05 3.34
CA GLU A 205 5.76 18.40 3.66
C GLU A 205 5.87 16.87 3.66
N VAL A 206 5.06 16.22 4.50
CA VAL A 206 4.93 14.76 4.54
C VAL A 206 3.46 14.38 4.41
N PHE A 207 3.16 13.46 3.50
CA PHE A 207 1.81 12.93 3.31
C PHE A 207 1.76 11.44 3.66
N LEU A 208 1.02 11.12 4.72
CA LEU A 208 0.74 9.77 5.16
C LEU A 208 -0.74 9.47 4.97
N GLY A 209 -1.04 8.79 3.88
CA GLY A 209 -2.39 8.32 3.56
C GLY A 209 -2.54 7.99 2.09
N SER A 210 -3.16 6.87 1.77
CA SER A 210 -3.69 6.51 0.45
C SER A 210 -4.29 5.11 0.54
N CYS A 211 -4.66 4.52 -0.59
CA CYS A 211 -4.99 3.09 -0.64
C CYS A 211 -3.80 2.17 -0.31
N MET A 212 -2.55 2.64 -0.42
CA MET A 212 -1.34 1.89 -0.01
C MET A 212 -1.18 1.79 1.51
N THR A 213 -2.04 2.44 2.29
CA THR A 213 -1.96 2.46 3.75
C THR A 213 -3.12 1.70 4.40
N ASN A 214 -2.88 1.21 5.61
CA ASN A 214 -3.78 0.49 6.50
C ASN A 214 -3.53 1.01 7.92
N ILE A 215 -4.41 0.66 8.87
CA ILE A 215 -4.34 1.17 10.24
C ILE A 215 -2.95 1.02 10.92
N GLY A 216 -2.21 -0.06 10.63
CA GLY A 216 -0.89 -0.32 11.23
C GLY A 216 0.13 0.77 10.90
N HIS A 217 0.08 1.30 9.68
CA HIS A 217 0.95 2.40 9.23
C HIS A 217 0.71 3.69 10.05
N PHE A 218 -0.54 3.98 10.40
CA PHE A 218 -0.90 5.14 11.22
C PHE A 218 -0.52 4.95 12.68
N ARG A 219 -0.65 3.74 13.23
CA ARG A 219 -0.16 3.43 14.58
C ARG A 219 1.35 3.57 14.67
N ALA A 220 2.09 3.07 13.67
CA ALA A 220 3.55 3.19 13.60
C ALA A 220 3.97 4.67 13.58
N ALA A 221 3.33 5.47 12.74
CA ALA A 221 3.52 6.92 12.71
C ALA A 221 3.24 7.57 14.07
N GLY A 222 2.13 7.20 14.71
CA GLY A 222 1.77 7.67 16.03
C GLY A 222 2.84 7.40 17.08
N HIS A 223 3.38 6.18 17.14
CA HIS A 223 4.45 5.85 18.09
C HIS A 223 5.76 6.59 17.80
N ILE A 224 6.10 6.79 16.53
CA ILE A 224 7.29 7.58 16.12
C ILE A 224 7.12 9.05 16.54
N LEU A 225 5.94 9.63 16.34
CA LEU A 225 5.61 11.01 16.71
C LEU A 225 5.54 11.19 18.23
N GLU A 226 4.98 10.23 18.97
CA GLU A 226 4.90 10.26 20.43
C GLU A 226 6.28 10.35 21.11
N GLY A 227 7.29 9.70 20.51
CA GLY A 227 8.68 9.79 20.95
C GLY A 227 9.31 11.18 20.77
N HIS A 228 8.63 12.10 20.07
CA HIS A 228 9.08 13.46 19.81
C HIS A 228 8.17 14.49 20.50
N SER A 229 8.74 15.30 21.39
CA SER A 229 7.96 16.21 22.24
C SER A 229 7.57 17.53 21.59
N GLN A 230 8.06 17.81 20.37
CA GLN A 230 7.83 19.06 19.64
C GLN A 230 6.89 18.83 18.45
N GLN A 231 6.29 19.91 17.96
CA GLN A 231 5.63 19.88 16.66
C GLN A 231 6.65 19.57 15.57
N VAL A 232 6.20 18.86 14.54
CA VAL A 232 7.05 18.60 13.37
C VAL A 232 7.47 19.92 12.70
N PRO A 233 8.71 20.03 12.19
CA PRO A 233 9.21 21.27 11.58
C PRO A 233 8.49 21.65 10.27
N GLY A 234 7.98 20.66 9.54
CA GLY A 234 7.25 20.83 8.27
C GLY A 234 5.77 20.50 8.40
N LYS A 235 5.05 20.48 7.26
CA LYS A 235 3.62 20.16 7.26
C LYS A 235 3.41 18.65 7.16
N LEU A 236 2.84 18.04 8.20
CA LEU A 236 2.44 16.62 8.18
C LEU A 236 0.94 16.49 7.89
N TRP A 237 0.59 15.70 6.88
CA TRP A 237 -0.78 15.34 6.53
C TRP A 237 -1.07 13.89 6.89
N ILE A 238 -2.11 13.67 7.69
CA ILE A 238 -2.55 12.34 8.12
C ILE A 238 -3.95 12.06 7.56
N VAL A 239 -4.07 11.05 6.69
CA VAL A 239 -5.32 10.76 5.98
C VAL A 239 -5.63 9.25 6.01
N PRO A 240 -6.37 8.77 7.02
CA PRO A 240 -6.80 7.37 7.07
C PRO A 240 -7.62 6.98 5.83
N PRO A 241 -7.50 5.74 5.33
CA PRO A 241 -8.15 5.34 4.08
C PRO A 241 -9.66 5.20 4.22
N THR A 242 -10.18 4.83 5.40
CA THR A 242 -11.61 4.67 5.65
C THR A 242 -12.05 5.33 6.95
N ARG A 243 -13.37 5.52 7.10
CA ARG A 243 -13.98 5.99 8.35
C ARG A 243 -13.82 5.00 9.50
N MET A 244 -13.63 3.71 9.21
CA MET A 244 -13.40 2.68 10.21
C MET A 244 -11.99 2.84 10.80
N ASP A 245 -10.98 3.03 9.96
CA ASP A 245 -9.60 3.34 10.42
C ASP A 245 -9.59 4.62 11.24
N GLN A 246 -10.25 5.68 10.77
CA GLN A 246 -10.35 6.93 11.53
C GLN A 246 -10.99 6.73 12.91
N ALA A 247 -12.10 6.00 12.98
CA ALA A 247 -12.81 5.77 14.25
C ALA A 247 -11.93 4.99 15.24
N GLU A 248 -11.25 3.95 14.76
CA GLU A 248 -10.36 3.13 15.59
C GLU A 248 -9.12 3.90 16.06
N LEU A 249 -8.46 4.65 15.16
CA LEU A 249 -7.35 5.53 15.55
C LEU A 249 -7.78 6.62 16.54
N THR A 250 -9.05 7.05 16.47
CA THR A 250 -9.60 8.01 17.42
C THR A 250 -9.85 7.36 18.78
N SER A 251 -10.45 6.16 18.82
CA SER A 251 -10.74 5.43 20.05
C SER A 251 -9.45 5.02 20.80
N GLU A 252 -8.39 4.71 20.06
CA GLU A 252 -7.07 4.39 20.59
C GLU A 252 -6.26 5.64 21.01
N GLY A 253 -6.75 6.85 20.73
CA GLY A 253 -6.12 8.11 21.14
C GLY A 253 -5.01 8.62 20.21
N PHE A 254 -4.75 7.97 19.07
CA PHE A 254 -3.73 8.40 18.10
C PHE A 254 -4.02 9.78 17.51
N TYR A 255 -5.29 10.16 17.36
CA TYR A 255 -5.64 11.53 16.93
C TYR A 255 -5.14 12.61 17.89
N GLY A 256 -5.07 12.33 19.20
CA GLY A 256 -4.48 13.23 20.18
C GLY A 256 -2.97 13.38 19.99
N ILE A 257 -2.28 12.31 19.60
CA ILE A 257 -0.85 12.32 19.25
C ILE A 257 -0.60 13.14 17.99
N PHE A 258 -1.39 12.90 16.93
CA PHE A 258 -1.29 13.66 15.68
C PHE A 258 -1.52 15.16 15.89
N GLY A 259 -2.52 15.52 16.70
CA GLY A 259 -2.79 16.92 17.05
C GLY A 259 -1.65 17.60 17.81
N LYS A 260 -1.05 16.91 18.80
CA LYS A 260 0.12 17.41 19.54
C LYS A 260 1.33 17.61 18.63
N ALA A 261 1.53 16.73 17.65
CA ALA A 261 2.58 16.85 16.65
C ALA A 261 2.34 18.01 15.65
N GLY A 262 1.18 18.65 15.66
CA GLY A 262 0.82 19.70 14.71
C GLY A 262 0.37 19.18 13.34
N ALA A 263 0.04 17.89 13.25
CA ALA A 263 -0.39 17.29 11.99
C ALA A 263 -1.77 17.81 11.55
N ARG A 264 -1.94 17.97 10.24
CA ARG A 264 -3.23 18.22 9.61
C ARG A 264 -3.89 16.89 9.27
N THR A 265 -4.99 16.58 9.96
CA THR A 265 -5.83 15.44 9.63
C THR A 265 -6.85 15.82 8.56
N GLU A 266 -7.06 14.94 7.58
CA GLU A 266 -8.13 15.07 6.59
C GLU A 266 -9.20 14.00 6.80
N VAL A 267 -10.38 14.23 6.23
CA VAL A 267 -11.42 13.20 6.17
C VAL A 267 -10.95 12.00 5.33
N PRO A 268 -11.43 10.77 5.63
CA PRO A 268 -11.04 9.59 4.88
C PRO A 268 -11.31 9.71 3.38
N GLY A 269 -10.30 9.41 2.57
CA GLY A 269 -10.38 9.51 1.12
C GLY A 269 -9.01 9.62 0.44
N CYS A 270 -9.01 9.91 -0.86
CA CYS A 270 -7.78 9.99 -1.65
C CYS A 270 -6.91 11.21 -1.31
N SER A 271 -7.53 12.33 -0.90
CA SER A 271 -6.85 13.56 -0.50
C SER A 271 -5.73 13.98 -1.50
N LEU A 272 -4.51 14.22 -1.02
CA LEU A 272 -3.38 14.69 -1.83
C LEU A 272 -2.91 13.66 -2.88
N CYS A 273 -3.25 12.37 -2.75
CA CYS A 273 -2.82 11.34 -3.70
C CYS A 273 -3.25 11.65 -5.15
N MET A 274 -4.43 12.29 -5.32
CA MET A 274 -4.90 12.72 -6.63
C MET A 274 -4.53 14.18 -6.96
N GLY A 275 -4.46 15.05 -5.96
CA GLY A 275 -4.14 16.48 -6.13
C GLY A 275 -5.21 17.30 -6.87
N ASN A 276 -6.46 16.83 -6.86
CA ASN A 276 -7.59 17.50 -7.53
C ASN A 276 -8.37 18.48 -6.61
N GLN A 277 -8.03 18.52 -5.32
CA GLN A 277 -8.67 19.34 -4.29
C GLN A 277 -7.58 20.03 -3.46
N ALA A 278 -7.26 19.47 -2.29
CA ALA A 278 -6.09 19.88 -1.51
C ALA A 278 -4.81 19.56 -2.27
N ARG A 279 -3.85 20.49 -2.20
CA ARG A 279 -2.52 20.38 -2.81
C ARG A 279 -1.47 20.83 -1.83
N THR A 280 -0.25 20.33 -2.00
CA THR A 280 0.93 20.83 -1.30
C THR A 280 1.29 22.23 -1.80
N ALA A 281 2.14 22.94 -1.05
CA ALA A 281 2.70 24.21 -1.48
C ALA A 281 3.47 24.05 -2.79
N GLU A 282 3.46 25.11 -3.60
CA GLU A 282 4.25 25.15 -4.83
C GLU A 282 5.74 25.03 -4.52
N GLY A 283 6.45 24.19 -5.29
CA GLY A 283 7.89 23.99 -5.12
C GLY A 283 8.29 23.11 -3.94
N ALA A 284 7.33 22.65 -3.13
CA ALA A 284 7.62 21.86 -1.92
C ALA A 284 8.31 20.52 -2.25
N THR A 285 9.26 20.15 -1.40
CA THR A 285 9.83 18.81 -1.35
C THR A 285 9.02 17.95 -0.38
N VAL A 286 8.47 16.85 -0.89
CA VAL A 286 7.45 16.05 -0.20
C VAL A 286 7.91 14.60 -0.06
N VAL A 287 7.72 14.00 1.12
CA VAL A 287 7.75 12.54 1.27
C VAL A 287 6.31 12.03 1.37
N SER A 288 5.95 11.07 0.53
CA SER A 288 4.57 10.64 0.34
C SER A 288 4.43 9.13 0.37
N THR A 289 3.41 8.63 1.08
CA THR A 289 3.02 7.21 1.02
C THR A 289 2.01 6.93 -0.09
N SER A 290 1.71 7.91 -0.94
CA SER A 290 0.84 7.74 -2.12
C SER A 290 1.44 6.80 -3.17
N THR A 291 0.70 6.54 -4.26
CA THR A 291 1.16 5.66 -5.34
C THR A 291 2.00 6.36 -6.41
N ARG A 292 1.84 7.69 -6.60
CA ARG A 292 2.38 8.40 -7.76
C ARG A 292 3.01 9.72 -7.39
N ASN A 293 4.20 9.95 -7.90
CA ASN A 293 4.95 11.19 -7.73
C ASN A 293 5.15 11.99 -9.01
N PHE A 294 4.41 11.72 -10.09
CA PHE A 294 4.56 12.43 -11.38
C PHE A 294 4.58 13.98 -11.23
N PRO A 295 5.24 14.71 -12.17
CA PRO A 295 5.25 16.16 -12.16
C PRO A 295 3.85 16.75 -12.00
N ASN A 296 3.73 17.74 -11.12
CA ASN A 296 2.49 18.47 -10.83
C ASN A 296 1.36 17.64 -10.19
N ARG A 297 1.62 16.40 -9.76
CA ARG A 297 0.60 15.51 -9.19
C ARG A 297 0.05 16.01 -7.85
N MET A 298 0.91 16.20 -6.85
CA MET A 298 0.49 16.60 -5.49
C MET A 298 0.42 18.11 -5.31
N GLY A 299 1.22 18.87 -6.06
CA GLY A 299 1.24 20.33 -6.08
C GLY A 299 2.01 20.82 -7.31
N ALA A 300 1.97 22.13 -7.60
CA ALA A 300 2.72 22.68 -8.72
C ALA A 300 4.23 22.66 -8.43
N ASN A 301 5.05 22.25 -9.40
CA ASN A 301 6.51 22.28 -9.30
C ASN A 301 7.11 21.53 -8.08
N THR A 302 6.38 20.57 -7.50
CA THR A 302 6.79 19.82 -6.31
C THR A 302 7.80 18.73 -6.62
N GLN A 303 8.67 18.44 -5.67
CA GLN A 303 9.60 17.30 -5.72
C GLN A 303 9.11 16.21 -4.75
N VAL A 304 8.52 15.13 -5.27
CA VAL A 304 7.84 14.13 -4.43
C VAL A 304 8.60 12.80 -4.38
N PHE A 305 9.08 12.43 -3.20
CA PHE A 305 9.60 11.09 -2.92
C PHE A 305 8.46 10.15 -2.51
N LEU A 306 8.50 8.90 -2.98
CA LEU A 306 7.63 7.84 -2.48
C LEU A 306 8.37 6.96 -1.48
N ALA A 307 7.79 6.74 -0.31
CA ALA A 307 8.41 6.02 0.80
C ALA A 307 7.41 5.21 1.63
N SER A 308 7.92 4.38 2.55
CA SER A 308 7.14 3.73 3.61
C SER A 308 6.58 4.74 4.61
N ALA A 309 5.54 4.34 5.36
CA ALA A 309 4.89 5.20 6.34
C ALA A 309 5.80 5.50 7.53
N GLU A 310 6.61 4.53 7.92
CA GLU A 310 7.60 4.65 8.98
C GLU A 310 8.70 5.63 8.58
N LEU A 311 9.26 5.49 7.38
CA LEU A 311 10.28 6.41 6.87
C LEU A 311 9.70 7.83 6.69
N ALA A 312 8.48 7.96 6.16
CA ALA A 312 7.80 9.24 6.03
C ALA A 312 7.61 9.91 7.39
N SER A 313 7.25 9.13 8.42
CA SER A 313 7.09 9.61 9.80
C SER A 313 8.41 10.10 10.37
N VAL A 314 9.52 9.36 10.18
CA VAL A 314 10.86 9.83 10.57
C VAL A 314 11.25 11.11 9.82
N CYS A 315 10.97 11.20 8.52
CA CYS A 315 11.20 12.42 7.75
C CYS A 315 10.42 13.60 8.32
N SER A 316 9.17 13.38 8.75
CA SER A 316 8.35 14.43 9.34
C SER A 316 8.92 14.95 10.65
N VAL A 317 9.47 14.07 11.50
CA VAL A 317 10.12 14.44 12.77
C VAL A 317 11.42 15.20 12.53
N LEU A 318 12.24 14.76 11.58
CA LEU A 318 13.57 15.33 11.35
C LEU A 318 13.58 16.53 10.40
N GLY A 319 12.53 16.74 9.60
CA GLY A 319 12.48 17.77 8.55
C GLY A 319 13.42 17.50 7.37
N LYS A 320 13.95 16.27 7.27
CA LYS A 320 14.85 15.82 6.20
C LYS A 320 14.73 14.30 6.03
N ILE A 321 15.19 13.78 4.90
CA ILE A 321 15.40 12.35 4.73
C ILE A 321 16.53 11.91 5.68
N PRO A 322 16.30 10.92 6.58
CA PRO A 322 17.29 10.46 7.54
C PRO A 322 18.46 9.74 6.85
N THR A 323 19.60 9.69 7.53
CA THR A 323 20.62 8.67 7.26
C THR A 323 20.12 7.27 7.68
N PRO A 324 20.68 6.18 7.14
CA PRO A 324 20.32 4.82 7.57
C PRO A 324 20.45 4.61 9.08
N THR A 325 21.47 5.20 9.72
CA THR A 325 21.67 5.12 11.18
C THR A 325 20.60 5.87 11.97
N GLU A 326 20.25 7.09 11.54
CA GLU A 326 19.15 7.86 12.15
C GLU A 326 17.85 7.05 12.04
N TYR A 327 17.53 6.53 10.85
CA TYR A 327 16.34 5.71 10.61
C TYR A 327 16.30 4.46 11.50
N ALA A 328 17.39 3.68 11.56
CA ALA A 328 17.48 2.48 12.37
C ALA A 328 17.24 2.75 13.86
N THR A 329 17.63 3.93 14.36
CA THR A 329 17.39 4.35 15.74
C THR A 329 15.89 4.49 16.03
N PHE A 330 15.14 5.13 15.14
CA PHE A 330 13.68 5.23 15.27
C PHE A 330 13.00 3.86 15.18
N MET A 331 13.43 3.01 14.24
CA MET A 331 12.86 1.66 14.08
C MET A 331 13.13 0.76 15.29
N THR A 332 14.30 0.90 15.92
CA THR A 332 14.61 0.20 17.19
C THR A 332 13.67 0.63 18.30
N GLY A 333 13.28 1.90 18.36
CA GLY A 333 12.30 2.42 19.32
C GLY A 333 10.88 1.89 19.07
N LEU A 334 10.52 1.60 17.82
CA LEU A 334 9.22 1.04 17.44
C LEU A 334 9.12 -0.48 17.70
N ALA A 335 10.23 -1.22 17.56
CA ALA A 335 10.27 -2.68 17.61
C ALA A 335 9.56 -3.32 18.83
N PRO A 336 9.69 -2.80 20.07
CA PRO A 336 8.97 -3.34 21.23
C PRO A 336 7.44 -3.28 21.12
N LYS A 337 6.91 -2.33 20.34
CA LYS A 337 5.46 -2.13 20.13
C LYS A 337 4.93 -2.82 18.87
N ALA A 338 5.79 -3.41 18.03
CA ALA A 338 5.43 -3.90 16.69
C ALA A 338 4.20 -4.82 16.67
N LYS A 339 4.07 -5.75 17.62
CA LYS A 339 2.90 -6.66 17.68
C LYS A 339 1.59 -5.93 17.93
N GLU A 340 1.61 -4.85 18.70
CA GLU A 340 0.44 -4.03 18.98
C GLU A 340 0.15 -3.06 17.82
N THR A 341 1.23 -2.51 17.24
CA THR A 341 1.20 -1.57 16.11
C THR A 341 0.54 -2.18 14.89
N TYR A 342 0.99 -3.37 14.46
CA TYR A 342 0.54 -4.02 13.23
C TYR A 342 -0.63 -5.00 13.46
N ARG A 343 -1.60 -4.60 14.28
CA ARG A 343 -2.90 -5.30 14.40
C ARG A 343 -3.87 -4.82 13.32
N TYR A 344 -4.36 -5.71 12.47
CA TYR A 344 -5.29 -5.35 11.42
C TYR A 344 -6.74 -5.31 11.94
N MET A 345 -7.62 -4.60 11.23
CA MET A 345 -9.04 -4.53 11.61
C MET A 345 -9.74 -5.84 11.28
N ASN A 346 -10.16 -6.56 12.33
CA ASN A 346 -10.99 -7.75 12.20
C ASN A 346 -12.40 -7.43 12.72
N PHE A 347 -13.29 -6.98 11.84
CA PHE A 347 -14.65 -6.56 12.17
C PHE A 347 -15.50 -7.63 12.88
N ASP A 348 -15.23 -8.92 12.68
CA ASP A 348 -15.87 -10.03 13.41
C ASP A 348 -15.48 -10.06 14.90
N GLN A 349 -14.38 -9.44 15.28
CA GLN A 349 -13.88 -9.34 16.66
C GLN A 349 -14.24 -8.01 17.32
N MET A 350 -14.92 -7.11 16.60
CA MET A 350 -15.25 -5.76 17.07
C MET A 350 -16.74 -5.69 17.39
N GLN A 351 -17.08 -5.41 18.65
CA GLN A 351 -18.46 -5.41 19.16
C GLN A 351 -19.42 -4.54 18.33
N ALA A 352 -18.96 -3.41 17.80
CA ALA A 352 -19.77 -2.50 16.99
C ALA A 352 -20.25 -3.10 15.65
N TYR A 353 -19.61 -4.18 15.17
CA TYR A 353 -19.89 -4.81 13.89
C TYR A 353 -20.53 -6.19 14.03
N SER A 354 -20.56 -6.74 15.26
CA SER A 354 -21.28 -7.96 15.57
C SER A 354 -22.77 -7.83 15.23
N PRO A 355 -23.44 -8.93 14.80
CA PRO A 355 -24.89 -8.97 14.75
C PRO A 355 -25.45 -8.64 16.14
N ALA A 356 -26.51 -7.85 16.23
CA ALA A 356 -27.20 -7.66 17.51
C ALA A 356 -27.63 -9.03 18.03
N GLU A 357 -27.43 -9.30 19.33
CA GLU A 357 -28.03 -10.47 19.98
C GLU A 357 -29.54 -10.42 19.74
N ALA A 358 -30.07 -11.50 19.15
CA ALA A 358 -31.47 -11.62 18.74
C ALA A 358 -32.42 -11.80 19.92
#